data_AF-A0A9E0TAQ1-F1
#
_entry.id   AF-A0A9E0TAQ1-F1
#
_cell.length_a   1.000
_cell.length_b   1.000
_cell.length_c   1.000
_cell.angle_alpha   90.00
_cell.angle_beta   90.00
_cell.angle_gamma   90.00
#
_symmetry.space_group_name_H-M   'P 1'
#
loop_
_entity.id
_entity.type
_entity.pdbx_description
1 polymer ?
#
loop_
_entity_poly.entity_id
_entity_poly.type
_entity_poly.pdbx_seq_one_letter_code
_entity_poly.pdbx_strand_id
1 'polypeptide(L)'
;MQKINAHRVGAALPAQNSLDLLHLAQAAIAYAQAVAVTGHCKDVLKAGFLAWRTEADNHECIKRGSVEWAAMMAATADEYRRLRNAKSREYRAQKKLLALAKQWEGAR
;
A
#
# COMPACT_ATOMS: atom_id res chain seq x y z
N MET A 1 -49.41 4.28 -40.34
CA MET A 1 -48.24 5.14 -40.62
C MET A 1 -47.80 5.78 -39.31
N GLN A 2 -46.67 5.32 -38.76
CA GLN A 2 -46.14 5.73 -37.45
C GLN A 2 -45.41 7.07 -37.56
N LYS A 3 -45.67 7.97 -36.61
CA LYS A 3 -44.99 9.25 -36.43
C LYS A 3 -43.60 8.98 -35.84
N ILE A 4 -42.54 9.35 -36.55
CA ILE A 4 -41.17 9.34 -36.00
C ILE A 4 -41.05 10.57 -35.11
N ASN A 5 -41.18 10.37 -33.79
CA ASN A 5 -40.82 11.38 -32.82
C ASN A 5 -39.29 11.46 -32.72
N ALA A 6 -38.74 12.61 -33.10
CA ALA A 6 -37.44 13.05 -32.66
C ALA A 6 -37.43 13.11 -31.12
N HIS A 7 -36.51 12.43 -30.44
CA HIS A 7 -35.91 12.81 -29.15
C HIS A 7 -34.97 11.71 -28.64
N ARG A 8 -33.66 11.95 -28.76
CA ARG A 8 -32.59 11.70 -27.77
C ARG A 8 -31.28 12.07 -28.45
N VAL A 9 -30.98 13.37 -28.48
CA VAL A 9 -30.14 14.03 -27.46
C VAL A 9 -28.75 13.40 -27.48
N GLY A 10 -27.79 14.17 -27.97
CA GLY A 10 -26.39 13.82 -27.99
C GLY A 10 -25.96 13.21 -26.66
N ALA A 11 -25.28 12.08 -26.74
CA ALA A 11 -24.54 11.53 -25.63
C ALA A 11 -23.42 12.52 -25.29
N ALA A 12 -23.76 13.54 -24.49
CA ALA A 12 -22.80 14.10 -23.56
C ALA A 12 -22.23 12.89 -22.82
N LEU A 13 -20.97 12.54 -23.13
CA LEU A 13 -20.16 11.68 -22.27
C LEU A 13 -20.45 12.14 -20.85
N PRO A 14 -21.09 11.31 -20.02
CA PRO A 14 -21.51 11.83 -18.75
C PRO A 14 -20.25 12.19 -18.00
N ALA A 15 -20.18 13.45 -17.59
CA ALA A 15 -19.39 13.88 -16.47
C ALA A 15 -19.88 13.13 -15.22
N GLN A 16 -19.64 11.81 -15.16
CA GLN A 16 -20.02 10.92 -14.09
C GLN A 16 -19.03 11.19 -12.94
N ASN A 17 -19.36 12.26 -12.19
CA ASN A 17 -18.72 12.83 -11.01
C ASN A 17 -17.18 12.99 -11.04
N SER A 18 -16.74 14.21 -11.37
CA SER A 18 -15.36 14.67 -11.11
C SER A 18 -14.91 14.41 -9.66
N LEU A 19 -15.85 14.38 -8.71
CA LEU A 19 -15.63 14.03 -7.32
C LEU A 19 -15.19 12.57 -7.12
N ASP A 20 -15.77 11.62 -7.85
CA ASP A 20 -15.41 10.20 -7.75
C ASP A 20 -14.01 9.95 -8.34
N LEU A 21 -13.70 10.62 -9.45
CA LEU A 21 -12.35 10.62 -10.03
C LEU A 21 -11.32 11.24 -9.08
N LEU A 22 -11.68 12.33 -8.40
CA LEU A 22 -10.83 12.96 -7.39
C LEU A 22 -10.57 12.02 -6.21
N HIS A 23 -11.60 11.37 -5.67
CA HIS A 23 -11.45 10.39 -4.59
C HIS A 23 -10.58 9.20 -5.00
N LEU A 24 -10.74 8.72 -6.24
CA LEU A 24 -9.91 7.65 -6.79
C LEU A 24 -8.44 8.09 -6.90
N ALA A 25 -8.18 9.29 -7.42
CA ALA A 25 -6.83 9.85 -7.53
C ALA A 25 -6.17 10.02 -6.15
N GLN A 26 -6.91 10.55 -5.16
CA GLN A 26 -6.42 10.69 -3.79
C GLN A 26 -6.10 9.33 -3.16
N ALA A 27 -6.92 8.31 -3.40
CA ALA A 27 -6.65 6.95 -2.93
C ALA A 27 -5.40 6.33 -3.59
N ALA A 28 -5.18 6.60 -4.89
CA ALA A 28 -4.00 6.15 -5.60
C ALA A 28 -2.72 6.79 -5.05
N ILE A 29 -2.74 8.10 -4.79
CA ILE A 29 -1.62 8.83 -4.15
C ILE A 29 -1.34 8.26 -2.76
N ALA A 30 -2.38 8.06 -1.94
CA ALA A 30 -2.24 7.51 -0.59
C ALA A 30 -1.64 6.09 -0.61
N TYR A 31 -2.04 5.26 -1.58
CA TYR A 31 -1.46 3.93 -1.76
C TYR A 31 0.01 4.01 -2.17
N ALA A 32 0.36 4.85 -3.15
CA ALA A 32 1.74 5.03 -3.59
C ALA A 32 2.66 5.49 -2.44
N GLN A 33 2.19 6.45 -1.63
CA GLN A 33 2.89 6.90 -0.42
C GLN A 33 3.07 5.76 0.58
N ALA A 34 2.03 4.94 0.81
CA ALA A 34 2.13 3.82 1.74
C ALA A 34 3.14 2.75 1.26
N VAL A 35 3.19 2.48 -0.06
CA VAL A 35 4.19 1.59 -0.66
C VAL A 35 5.61 2.12 -0.44
N ALA A 36 5.83 3.42 -0.69
CA ALA A 36 7.13 4.06 -0.47
C ALA A 36 7.57 3.97 1.00
N VAL A 37 6.66 4.23 1.94
CA VAL A 37 6.93 4.10 3.39
C VAL A 37 7.27 2.65 3.77
N THR A 38 6.53 1.66 3.25
CA THR A 38 6.86 0.25 3.49
C THR A 38 8.24 -0.10 2.93
N GLY A 39 8.59 0.41 1.74
CA GLY A 39 9.92 0.27 1.15
C GLY A 39 11.00 0.79 2.08
N HIS A 40 10.87 2.05 2.51
CA HIS A 40 11.79 2.66 3.46
C HIS A 40 11.91 1.88 4.78
N CYS A 41 10.80 1.39 5.35
CA CYS A 41 10.86 0.57 6.56
C CYS A 41 11.62 -0.76 6.36
N LYS A 42 11.56 -1.37 5.17
CA LYS A 42 12.35 -2.57 4.86
C LYS A 42 13.85 -2.24 4.82
N ASP A 43 14.21 -1.11 4.22
CA ASP A 43 15.61 -0.69 4.12
C ASP A 43 16.19 -0.36 5.50
N VAL A 44 15.42 0.34 6.35
CA VAL A 44 15.81 0.61 7.75
C VAL A 44 15.96 -0.68 8.54
N LEU A 45 15.04 -1.65 8.41
CA LEU A 45 15.18 -2.95 9.08
C LEU A 45 16.43 -3.71 8.61
N LYS A 46 16.72 -3.69 7.31
CA LYS A 46 17.93 -4.30 6.74
C LYS A 46 19.19 -3.62 7.29
N ALA A 47 19.21 -2.30 7.39
CA ALA A 47 20.32 -1.55 7.95
C ALA A 47 20.53 -1.87 9.43
N GLY A 48 19.46 -1.88 10.24
CA GLY A 48 19.52 -2.24 11.67
C GLY A 48 20.04 -3.66 11.89
N PHE A 49 19.60 -4.61 11.05
CA PHE A 49 20.14 -5.97 11.07
C PHE A 49 21.64 -6.04 10.77
N LEU A 50 22.12 -5.31 9.75
CA LEU A 50 23.54 -5.27 9.42
C LEU A 50 24.38 -4.60 10.51
N ALA A 51 23.87 -3.54 11.13
CA ALA A 51 24.53 -2.87 12.26
C ALA A 51 24.68 -3.82 13.44
N TRP A 52 23.58 -4.43 13.90
CA TRP A 52 23.61 -5.42 14.98
C TRP A 52 24.57 -6.57 14.68
N ARG A 53 24.56 -7.08 13.44
CA ARG A 53 25.44 -8.17 13.02
C ARG A 53 26.92 -7.81 13.11
N THR A 54 27.26 -6.57 12.73
CA THR A 54 28.64 -6.06 12.77
C THR A 54 29.11 -5.89 14.21
N GLU A 55 28.24 -5.37 15.09
CA GLU A 55 28.55 -5.21 16.51
C GLU A 55 28.69 -6.56 17.25
N ALA A 56 27.89 -7.56 16.86
CA ALA A 56 27.92 -8.89 17.44
C ALA A 56 29.06 -9.79 16.92
N ASP A 57 29.88 -9.30 15.98
CA ASP A 57 30.92 -10.05 15.26
C ASP A 57 30.40 -11.40 14.69
N ASN A 58 29.13 -11.42 14.29
CA ASN A 58 28.44 -12.65 13.92
C ASN A 58 28.28 -12.75 12.41
N HIS A 59 29.14 -13.53 11.76
CA HIS A 59 29.13 -13.68 10.30
C HIS A 59 28.44 -14.96 9.81
N GLU A 60 27.91 -15.76 10.74
CA GLU A 60 27.31 -17.05 10.42
C GLU A 60 25.80 -16.97 10.17
N CYS A 61 25.24 -18.07 9.66
CA CYS A 61 23.80 -18.22 9.50
C CYS A 61 23.13 -18.33 10.87
N ILE A 62 22.26 -17.37 11.18
CA ILE A 62 21.54 -17.33 12.46
C ILE A 62 20.35 -18.30 12.40
N LYS A 63 20.46 -19.42 13.12
CA LYS A 63 19.39 -20.40 13.22
C LYS A 63 18.19 -19.80 13.94
N ARG A 64 16.99 -19.97 13.40
CA ARG A 64 15.75 -19.52 14.06
C ARG A 64 15.61 -20.16 15.45
N GLY A 65 15.28 -19.34 16.45
CA GLY A 65 15.11 -19.78 17.84
C GLY A 65 16.41 -19.95 18.64
N SER A 66 17.57 -19.65 18.05
CA SER A 66 18.84 -19.53 18.77
C SER A 66 18.87 -18.28 19.67
N VAL A 67 19.87 -18.21 20.55
CA VAL A 67 20.10 -17.04 21.42
C VAL A 67 20.41 -15.81 20.56
N GLU A 68 21.21 -15.98 19.51
CA GLU A 68 21.58 -14.96 18.55
C GLU A 68 20.36 -14.47 17.77
N TRP A 69 19.44 -15.37 17.42
CA TRP A 69 18.17 -15.01 16.80
C TRP A 69 17.30 -14.17 17.74
N ALA A 70 17.21 -14.55 19.02
CA ALA A 70 16.47 -13.77 20.02
C ALA A 70 17.09 -12.39 20.25
N ALA A 71 18.43 -12.31 20.33
CA ALA A 71 19.17 -11.06 20.47
C ALA A 71 18.96 -10.13 19.26
N MET A 72 19.04 -10.67 18.04
CA MET A 72 18.73 -9.95 16.80
C MET A 72 17.29 -9.42 16.79
N MET A 73 16.32 -10.27 17.14
CA MET A 73 14.90 -9.88 17.17
C MET A 73 14.63 -8.80 18.22
N ALA A 74 15.31 -8.84 19.37
CA ALA A 74 15.22 -7.81 20.39
C ALA A 74 15.84 -6.49 19.91
N ALA A 75 17.02 -6.54 19.32
CA ALA A 75 17.73 -5.36 18.80
C ALA A 75 16.98 -4.66 17.65
N THR A 76 16.22 -5.41 16.85
CA THR A 76 15.46 -4.91 15.69
C THR A 76 13.95 -4.84 15.92
N ALA A 77 13.49 -4.96 17.17
CA ALA A 77 12.07 -5.08 17.51
C ALA A 77 11.25 -3.88 17.04
N ASP A 78 11.82 -2.68 17.16
CA ASP A 78 11.18 -1.42 16.81
C ASP A 78 11.04 -1.25 15.29
N GLU A 79 12.06 -1.63 14.52
CA GLU A 79 12.05 -1.65 13.06
C GLU A 79 11.02 -2.65 12.55
N TYR A 80 10.95 -3.84 13.14
CA TYR A 80 9.92 -4.82 12.83
C TYR A 80 8.51 -4.29 13.12
N ARG A 81 8.30 -3.62 14.27
CA ARG A 81 7.01 -3.00 14.61
C ARG A 81 6.62 -1.93 13.60
N ARG A 82 7.56 -1.06 13.21
CA ARG A 82 7.36 -0.01 12.19
C ARG A 82 6.98 -0.62 10.84
N LEU A 83 7.73 -1.63 10.38
CA LEU A 83 7.43 -2.34 9.13
C LEU A 83 6.06 -3.02 9.16
N ARG A 84 5.69 -3.66 10.27
CA ARG A 84 4.36 -4.27 10.43
C ARG A 84 3.25 -3.23 10.28
N ASN A 85 3.40 -2.09 10.95
CA ASN A 85 2.43 -1.00 10.88
C ASN A 85 2.36 -0.38 9.47
N ALA A 86 3.49 -0.24 8.78
CA ALA A 86 3.55 0.22 7.39
C ALA A 86 2.80 -0.74 6.45
N LYS A 87 3.07 -2.05 6.54
CA LYS A 87 2.35 -3.07 5.76
C LYS A 87 0.84 -3.05 6.01
N SER A 88 0.41 -2.89 7.25
CA SER A 88 -1.02 -2.76 7.56
C SER A 88 -1.64 -1.52 6.93
N ARG A 89 -0.93 -0.38 6.90
CA ARG A 89 -1.39 0.85 6.23
C ARG A 89 -1.43 0.68 4.71
N GLU A 90 -0.40 0.10 4.11
CA GLU A 90 -0.36 -0.22 2.68
C GLU A 90 -1.52 -1.10 2.27
N TYR A 91 -1.79 -2.18 3.02
CA TYR A 91 -2.91 -3.08 2.77
C TYR A 91 -4.26 -2.34 2.82
N ARG A 92 -4.48 -1.50 3.84
CA ARG A 92 -5.73 -0.71 3.96
C ARG A 92 -5.88 0.28 2.81
N ALA A 93 -4.80 0.96 2.42
CA ALA A 93 -4.81 1.90 1.30
C ALA A 93 -5.10 1.19 -0.03
N GLN A 94 -4.49 0.02 -0.26
CA GLN A 94 -4.75 -0.82 -1.42
C GLN A 94 -6.22 -1.26 -1.47
N LYS A 95 -6.77 -1.75 -0.36
CA LYS A 95 -8.17 -2.16 -0.28
C LYS A 95 -9.13 -1.00 -0.57
N LYS A 96 -8.85 0.19 -0.05
CA LYS A 96 -9.64 1.39 -0.36
C LYS A 96 -9.57 1.76 -1.83
N LEU A 97 -8.38 1.76 -2.43
CA LEU A 97 -8.18 2.04 -3.86
C LEU A 97 -8.97 1.06 -4.73
N LEU A 98 -8.87 -0.25 -4.45
CA LEU A 98 -9.58 -1.27 -5.20
C LEU A 98 -11.10 -1.17 -5.04
N ALA A 99 -11.60 -0.79 -3.86
CA ALA A 99 -13.03 -0.59 -3.65
C ALA A 99 -13.56 0.59 -4.46
N LEU A 100 -12.85 1.73 -4.47
CA LEU A 100 -13.21 2.90 -5.27
C LEU A 100 -13.13 2.62 -6.77
N ALA A 101 -12.10 1.89 -7.22
CA ALA A 101 -11.96 1.51 -8.62
C ALA A 101 -13.15 0.65 -9.10
N LYS A 102 -13.59 -0.33 -8.28
CA LYS A 102 -14.77 -1.15 -8.60
C LYS A 102 -16.06 -0.34 -8.66
N GLN A 103 -16.24 0.61 -7.75
CA GLN A 103 -17.40 1.51 -7.77
C GLN A 103 -17.41 2.36 -9.04
N TRP A 104 -16.24 2.85 -9.46
CA TRP A 104 -16.09 3.63 -10.69
C TRP A 104 -16.34 2.80 -11.95
N GLU A 105 -15.87 1.55 -12.01
CA GLU A 105 -16.15 0.61 -13.12
C GLU A 105 -17.62 0.21 -13.21
N GLY A 106 -18.30 -0.02 -12.08
CA GLY A 106 -19.73 -0.36 -12.04
C GLY A 106 -20.67 0.83 -12.24
N ALA A 107 -20.15 2.05 -12.25
CA ALA A 107 -20.89 3.26 -12.59
C ALA A 107 -20.85 3.59 -14.10
N ARG A 108 -20.12 2.80 -14.90
CA ARG A 108 -20.12 2.83 -16.38
C ARG A 108 -21.22 1.93 -16.95
#